data_AF-A0AAE0SSZ1-F1
#
_entry.id   AF-A0AAE0SSZ1-F1
#
_cell.length_a   1.000
_cell.length_b   1.000
_cell.length_c   1.000
_cell.angle_alpha   90.00
_cell.angle_beta   90.00
_cell.angle_gamma   90.00
#
_symmetry.space_group_name_H-M   'P 1'
#
loop_
_entity.id
_entity.type
_entity.pdbx_description
1 polymer ?
#
loop_
_entity_poly.entity_id
_entity_poly.type
_entity_poly.pdbx_seq_one_letter_code
_entity_poly.pdbx_strand_id
1 'polypeptide(L)'
;MATWRYGYLVGIDQMKLYQGTFHKAFPEENKCRALQESYSPCVLRYDLPEASYSKQEIAILLHTGRIIESLIAMATDVQQKVPKQLLGDIANVDPNKLNHVDVDEKVQLPTPEVIAQEKQEKELKEKVENFCKDSLKHTVSVEKNPLPGQEVIAQEKQEKALKDSVEHFDPAKLKHTEPEVKNPLPDSDAISQEKQEKALKESVEHFNKTNLKHTEPEVKNPLPDTEAISQEKQEKAFKDSLEHFNKTSLRPTEPAVKNPLPNTEVINQEKKEVELRKSVSEFDKSKLAHVEPEEKLTLPDTEVIQQEKTELEKKRGIEQFNRRSLKHIETEEKNPLPSKADIALEKKQCK
;
A
#
# COMPACT_ATOMS: atom_id res chain seq x y z
N MET A 1 38.73 -45.23 5.36
CA MET A 1 38.05 -44.17 6.13
C MET A 1 37.29 -43.30 5.15
N ALA A 2 35.99 -43.53 5.01
CA ALA A 2 35.12 -42.75 4.14
C ALA A 2 34.15 -41.98 5.04
N THR A 3 34.31 -40.66 5.06
CA THR A 3 33.42 -39.73 5.76
C THR A 3 32.22 -39.44 4.88
N TRP A 4 31.04 -39.67 5.43
CA TRP A 4 29.76 -39.26 4.86
C TRP A 4 29.61 -37.74 4.93
N ARG A 5 29.24 -37.10 3.82
CA ARG A 5 28.63 -35.76 3.84
C ARG A 5 27.29 -35.84 3.12
N TYR A 6 26.22 -35.68 3.90
CA TYR A 6 24.91 -35.26 3.40
C TYR A 6 25.04 -33.89 2.74
N GLY A 7 24.57 -33.78 1.50
CA GLY A 7 24.46 -32.51 0.77
C GLY A 7 23.12 -32.48 0.04
N TYR A 8 22.15 -31.78 0.60
CA TYR A 8 21.01 -31.24 -0.13
C TYR A 8 21.54 -30.22 -1.15
N LEU A 9 21.27 -30.43 -2.43
CA LEU A 9 21.50 -29.43 -3.48
C LEU A 9 20.20 -29.18 -4.23
N VAL A 10 19.68 -27.99 -3.95
CA VAL A 10 18.67 -27.26 -4.70
C VAL A 10 19.13 -27.13 -6.15
N GLY A 11 18.30 -27.55 -7.10
CA GLY A 11 18.52 -27.40 -8.53
C GLY A 11 17.24 -26.93 -9.22
N ILE A 12 16.86 -25.67 -8.98
CA ILE A 12 15.98 -24.93 -9.87
C ILE A 12 16.91 -24.10 -10.74
N ASP A 13 17.08 -24.47 -12.01
CA ASP A 13 17.18 -23.55 -13.14
C ASP A 13 17.44 -24.30 -14.45
N GLN A 14 16.94 -23.71 -15.54
CA GLN A 14 16.95 -24.13 -16.96
C GLN A 14 15.66 -24.78 -17.48
N MET A 15 14.51 -24.11 -17.32
CA MET A 15 13.50 -24.12 -18.39
C MET A 15 13.73 -22.91 -19.29
N LYS A 16 14.34 -23.15 -20.46
CA LYS A 16 14.40 -22.17 -21.54
C LYS A 16 12.99 -21.92 -22.08
N LEU A 17 12.47 -20.72 -21.87
CA LEU A 17 11.29 -20.20 -22.56
C LEU A 17 11.59 -20.14 -24.07
N TYR A 18 11.01 -21.04 -24.84
CA TYR A 18 10.88 -20.89 -26.29
C TYR A 18 9.71 -19.93 -26.54
N GLN A 19 9.99 -18.66 -26.78
CA GLN A 19 9.01 -17.73 -27.35
C GLN A 19 8.97 -17.94 -28.87
N GLY A 20 8.08 -18.83 -29.31
CA GLY A 20 7.68 -18.97 -30.70
C GLY A 20 6.44 -18.12 -30.99
N THR A 21 6.59 -17.15 -31.87
CA THR A 21 5.53 -16.33 -32.45
C THR A 21 4.52 -17.18 -33.22
N PHE A 22 3.28 -17.32 -32.71
CA PHE A 22 2.17 -17.86 -33.47
C PHE A 22 1.26 -16.73 -33.96
N HIS A 23 1.45 -16.38 -35.24
CA HIS A 23 0.49 -15.60 -36.02
C HIS A 23 -0.45 -16.56 -36.76
N LYS A 24 -1.74 -16.22 -36.74
CA LYS A 24 -2.84 -16.66 -37.63
C LYS A 24 -3.33 -18.11 -37.53
N ALA A 25 -4.58 -18.23 -37.07
CA ALA A 25 -5.75 -18.63 -37.88
C ALA A 25 -6.68 -19.55 -37.07
N PHE A 26 -7.77 -18.96 -36.55
CA PHE A 26 -8.99 -19.70 -36.30
C PHE A 26 -9.61 -20.09 -37.65
N PRO A 27 -10.08 -21.34 -37.78
CA PRO A 27 -11.47 -21.48 -38.16
C PRO A 27 -12.24 -22.47 -37.28
N GLU A 28 -13.55 -22.28 -37.39
CA GLU A 28 -14.70 -22.91 -36.75
C GLU A 28 -14.74 -24.45 -36.67
N GLU A 29 -15.51 -24.86 -35.64
CA GLU A 29 -16.48 -25.95 -35.60
C GLU A 29 -16.05 -27.44 -35.59
N ASN A 30 -16.54 -28.11 -34.54
CA ASN A 30 -17.11 -29.46 -34.54
C ASN A 30 -16.27 -30.60 -35.11
N LYS A 31 -15.64 -31.39 -34.22
CA LYS A 31 -15.54 -32.86 -34.29
C LYS A 31 -14.90 -33.45 -33.03
N CYS A 32 -15.69 -33.59 -31.96
CA CYS A 32 -15.41 -34.58 -30.92
C CYS A 32 -16.02 -35.92 -31.37
N ARG A 33 -15.24 -36.77 -32.05
CA ARG A 33 -15.54 -38.20 -32.12
C ARG A 33 -14.30 -39.02 -32.49
N ALA A 34 -14.06 -40.03 -31.66
CA ALA A 34 -13.29 -41.25 -31.93
C ALA A 34 -11.77 -41.12 -32.06
N LEU A 35 -11.05 -41.26 -30.95
CA LEU A 35 -9.77 -41.99 -30.87
C LEU A 35 -9.58 -42.52 -29.44
N GLN A 36 -10.31 -43.59 -29.10
CA GLN A 36 -10.03 -44.42 -27.94
C GLN A 36 -10.02 -45.87 -28.42
N GLU A 37 -8.93 -46.28 -29.06
CA GLU A 37 -8.61 -47.69 -29.29
C GLU A 37 -7.14 -47.80 -29.76
N SER A 38 -6.41 -48.77 -29.20
CA SER A 38 -5.03 -49.19 -29.51
C SER A 38 -3.89 -48.69 -28.59
N TYR A 39 -3.95 -49.03 -27.29
CA TYR A 39 -2.72 -49.26 -26.52
C TYR A 39 -2.36 -50.75 -26.60
N SER A 40 -1.47 -51.08 -27.54
CA SER A 40 -0.75 -52.35 -27.55
C SER A 40 0.39 -52.26 -26.51
N PRO A 41 0.63 -53.27 -25.66
CA PRO A 41 1.74 -53.22 -24.73
C PRO A 41 3.04 -53.41 -25.50
N CYS A 42 3.75 -52.31 -25.78
CA CYS A 42 5.12 -52.36 -26.25
C CYS A 42 5.98 -52.98 -25.16
N VAL A 43 6.43 -54.23 -25.37
CA VAL A 43 7.52 -54.83 -24.61
C VAL A 43 8.76 -54.00 -24.89
N LEU A 44 9.08 -53.05 -24.03
CA LEU A 44 10.34 -52.31 -24.06
C LEU A 44 11.47 -53.30 -23.71
N ARG A 45 12.06 -53.93 -24.73
CA ARG A 45 13.39 -54.54 -24.61
C ARG A 45 14.38 -53.40 -24.39
N TYR A 46 14.84 -53.25 -23.15
CA TYR A 46 16.00 -52.41 -22.87
C TYR A 46 17.24 -53.20 -23.26
N ASP A 47 17.84 -52.88 -24.41
CA ASP A 47 19.21 -53.28 -24.70
C ASP A 47 20.12 -52.51 -23.74
N LEU A 48 20.53 -53.16 -22.65
CA LEU A 48 21.50 -52.59 -21.71
C LEU A 48 22.87 -52.56 -22.41
N PRO A 49 23.58 -51.41 -22.42
CA PRO A 49 24.95 -51.35 -22.92
C PRO A 49 25.84 -52.27 -22.07
N GLU A 50 26.74 -53.00 -22.73
CA GLU A 50 27.73 -53.91 -22.12
C GLU A 50 28.75 -53.14 -21.26
N ALA A 51 28.29 -52.56 -20.15
CA ALA A 51 29.14 -52.20 -19.04
C ALA A 51 29.32 -53.47 -18.18
N SER A 52 30.56 -53.78 -17.80
CA SER A 52 30.91 -54.93 -16.99
C SER A 52 30.42 -54.75 -15.55
N TYR A 53 29.12 -54.94 -15.33
CA TYR A 53 28.54 -54.91 -13.99
C TYR A 53 29.05 -56.11 -13.19
N SER A 54 29.45 -55.86 -11.95
CA SER A 54 29.85 -56.92 -11.03
C SER A 54 28.66 -57.83 -10.73
N LYS A 55 28.93 -59.09 -10.34
CA LYS A 55 27.87 -60.06 -9.97
C LYS A 55 26.95 -59.53 -8.86
N GLN A 56 27.43 -58.63 -8.00
CA GLN A 56 26.63 -58.00 -6.94
C GLN A 56 25.65 -56.96 -7.49
N GLU A 57 26.04 -56.16 -8.47
CA GLU A 57 25.16 -55.15 -9.08
C GLU A 57 24.02 -55.79 -9.89
N ILE A 58 24.30 -56.89 -10.60
CA ILE A 58 23.28 -57.67 -11.31
C ILE A 58 22.28 -58.28 -10.32
N ALA A 59 22.76 -58.78 -9.17
CA ALA A 59 21.89 -59.34 -8.14
C ALA A 59 20.95 -58.29 -7.51
N ILE A 60 21.45 -57.07 -7.30
CA ILE A 60 20.64 -55.94 -6.80
C ILE A 60 19.56 -55.58 -7.82
N LEU A 61 19.91 -55.43 -9.10
CA LEU A 61 18.95 -55.07 -10.16
C LEU A 61 17.82 -56.11 -10.30
N LEU A 62 18.17 -57.40 -10.27
CA LEU A 62 17.17 -58.48 -10.31
C LEU A 62 16.27 -58.49 -9.07
N HIS A 63 16.82 -58.21 -7.88
CA HIS A 63 16.04 -58.14 -6.65
C HIS A 63 15.09 -56.94 -6.64
N THR A 64 15.57 -55.76 -7.04
CA THR A 64 14.73 -54.57 -7.17
C THR A 64 13.65 -54.74 -8.23
N GLY A 65 13.96 -55.43 -9.34
CA GLY A 65 12.97 -55.77 -10.37
C GLY A 65 11.83 -56.62 -9.81
N ARG A 66 12.14 -57.67 -9.04
CA ARG A 66 11.11 -58.52 -8.39
C ARG A 66 10.28 -57.76 -7.37
N ILE A 67 10.86 -56.84 -6.62
CA ILE A 67 10.12 -55.99 -5.67
C ILE A 67 9.15 -55.09 -6.41
N ILE A 68 9.58 -54.48 -7.52
CA ILE A 68 8.73 -53.63 -8.35
C ILE A 68 7.57 -54.43 -8.96
N GLU A 69 7.83 -55.62 -9.51
CA GLU A 69 6.76 -56.50 -10.03
C GLU A 69 5.77 -56.90 -8.94
N SER A 70 6.24 -57.20 -7.73
CA SER A 70 5.38 -57.54 -6.58
C SER A 70 4.51 -56.35 -6.13
N LEU A 71 5.08 -55.13 -6.12
CA LEU A 71 4.34 -53.91 -5.80
C LEU A 71 3.28 -53.59 -6.87
N ILE A 72 3.59 -53.77 -8.15
CA ILE A 72 2.63 -53.60 -9.24
C ILE A 72 1.47 -54.61 -9.12
N ALA A 73 1.78 -55.88 -8.84
CA ALA A 73 0.75 -56.91 -8.64
C ALA A 73 -0.19 -56.60 -7.45
N MET A 74 0.37 -56.13 -6.33
CA MET A 74 -0.42 -55.67 -5.17
C MET A 74 -1.30 -54.46 -5.52
N ALA A 75 -0.77 -53.49 -6.29
CA ALA A 75 -1.55 -52.31 -6.69
C ALA A 75 -2.71 -52.66 -7.65
N THR A 76 -2.53 -53.66 -8.53
CA THR A 76 -3.60 -54.12 -9.41
C THR A 76 -4.72 -54.87 -8.68
N ASP A 77 -4.41 -55.59 -7.59
CA ASP A 77 -5.42 -56.31 -6.80
C ASP A 77 -6.32 -55.34 -6.00
N VAL A 78 -5.78 -54.18 -5.60
CA VAL A 78 -6.54 -53.11 -4.90
C VAL A 78 -7.58 -52.43 -5.82
N GLN A 79 -7.38 -52.43 -7.14
CA GLN A 79 -8.29 -51.79 -8.10
C GLN A 79 -9.39 -52.71 -8.64
N GLN A 80 -9.45 -53.98 -8.21
CA GLN A 80 -10.43 -54.94 -8.75
C GLN A 80 -11.39 -55.50 -7.71
N LYS A 81 -11.80 -54.66 -6.74
CA LYS A 81 -12.85 -55.00 -5.78
C LYS A 81 -14.14 -54.22 -5.97
N VAL A 82 -14.51 -53.94 -7.22
CA VAL A 82 -15.89 -53.60 -7.56
C VAL A 82 -16.63 -54.91 -7.82
N PRO A 83 -17.62 -55.31 -7.00
CA PRO A 83 -18.41 -56.51 -7.23
C PRO A 83 -18.98 -56.50 -8.65
N LYS A 84 -18.72 -57.54 -9.44
CA LYS A 84 -19.24 -57.66 -10.82
C LYS A 84 -20.76 -57.51 -10.91
N GLN A 85 -21.47 -57.79 -9.80
CA GLN A 85 -22.90 -57.53 -9.67
C GLN A 85 -23.24 -56.04 -9.74
N LEU A 86 -22.49 -55.16 -9.06
CA LEU A 86 -22.73 -53.70 -9.11
C LEU A 86 -22.52 -53.13 -10.52
N LEU A 87 -21.55 -53.62 -11.29
CA LEU A 87 -21.41 -53.23 -12.71
C LEU A 87 -22.60 -53.69 -13.55
N GLY A 88 -23.11 -54.91 -13.30
CA GLY A 88 -24.29 -55.44 -13.98
C GLY A 88 -25.57 -54.67 -13.63
N ASP A 89 -25.73 -54.27 -12.36
CA ASP A 89 -26.88 -53.52 -11.88
C ASP A 89 -26.92 -52.10 -12.47
N ILE A 90 -25.76 -51.44 -12.60
CA ILE A 90 -25.64 -50.13 -13.26
C ILE A 90 -25.92 -50.24 -14.76
N ALA A 91 -25.44 -51.30 -15.43
CA ALA A 91 -25.65 -51.50 -16.86
C ALA A 91 -27.12 -51.81 -17.22
N ASN A 92 -27.90 -52.32 -16.26
CA ASN A 92 -29.30 -52.70 -16.46
C ASN A 92 -30.30 -51.68 -15.89
N VAL A 93 -29.87 -50.45 -15.54
CA VAL A 93 -30.79 -49.37 -15.15
C VAL A 93 -31.65 -48.99 -16.36
N ASP A 94 -32.93 -49.36 -16.29
CA ASP A 94 -33.94 -48.93 -17.26
C ASP A 94 -34.29 -47.45 -16.99
N PRO A 95 -33.92 -46.52 -17.90
CA PRO A 95 -34.15 -45.10 -17.70
C PRO A 95 -35.64 -44.73 -17.58
N ASN A 96 -36.55 -45.61 -18.03
CA ASN A 96 -38.00 -45.39 -17.92
C ASN A 96 -38.57 -45.74 -16.54
N LYS A 97 -37.77 -46.34 -15.65
CA LYS A 97 -38.15 -46.66 -14.26
C LYS A 97 -37.59 -45.67 -13.24
N LEU A 98 -36.82 -44.67 -13.70
CA LEU A 98 -36.40 -43.56 -12.86
C LEU A 98 -37.59 -42.62 -12.68
N ASN A 99 -37.80 -42.15 -11.45
CA ASN A 99 -38.82 -41.14 -11.19
C ASN A 99 -38.49 -39.90 -12.02
N HIS A 100 -39.44 -39.46 -12.84
CA HIS A 100 -39.32 -38.17 -13.52
C HIS A 100 -39.31 -37.09 -12.45
N VAL A 101 -38.21 -36.34 -12.39
CA VAL A 101 -38.14 -35.10 -11.62
C VAL A 101 -38.33 -33.99 -12.64
N ASP A 102 -39.50 -33.37 -12.64
CA ASP A 102 -39.69 -32.09 -13.32
C ASP A 102 -38.73 -31.08 -12.66
N VAL A 103 -37.64 -30.78 -13.36
CA VAL A 103 -36.77 -29.68 -12.96
C VAL A 103 -37.51 -28.41 -13.37
N ASP A 104 -38.30 -27.86 -12.45
CA ASP A 104 -38.83 -26.50 -12.58
C ASP A 104 -37.65 -25.53 -12.52
N GLU A 105 -36.90 -25.41 -13.63
CA GLU A 105 -35.97 -24.32 -13.83
C GLU A 105 -36.82 -23.05 -13.93
N LYS A 106 -36.95 -22.36 -12.80
CA LYS A 106 -37.61 -21.04 -12.73
C LYS A 106 -36.77 -20.03 -13.52
N VAL A 107 -36.82 -20.09 -14.84
CA VAL A 107 -36.42 -19.00 -15.72
C VAL A 107 -37.47 -17.90 -15.52
N GLN A 108 -37.25 -17.05 -14.53
CA GLN A 108 -38.08 -15.88 -14.32
C GLN A 108 -37.87 -14.97 -15.52
N LEU A 109 -38.90 -14.84 -16.36
CA LEU A 109 -38.90 -13.86 -17.43
C LEU A 109 -38.69 -12.47 -16.81
N PRO A 110 -37.86 -11.60 -17.42
CA PRO A 110 -37.64 -10.26 -16.91
C PRO A 110 -38.99 -9.57 -16.72
N THR A 111 -39.14 -8.92 -15.57
CA THR A 111 -40.40 -8.23 -15.25
C THR A 111 -40.64 -7.09 -16.25
N PRO A 112 -41.90 -6.68 -16.48
CA PRO A 112 -42.21 -5.56 -17.36
C PRO A 112 -41.49 -4.26 -16.98
N GLU A 113 -41.15 -4.11 -15.70
CA GLU A 113 -40.38 -2.98 -15.19
C GLU A 113 -38.92 -3.00 -15.66
N VAL A 114 -38.25 -4.16 -15.63
CA VAL A 114 -36.88 -4.32 -16.13
C VAL A 114 -36.81 -4.03 -17.63
N ILE A 115 -37.79 -4.50 -18.40
CA ILE A 115 -37.88 -4.23 -19.84
C ILE A 115 -38.10 -2.74 -20.11
N ALA A 116 -38.93 -2.06 -19.30
CA ALA A 116 -39.15 -0.63 -19.42
C ALA A 116 -37.89 0.19 -19.09
N GLN A 117 -37.15 -0.20 -18.05
CA GLN A 117 -35.88 0.42 -17.68
C GLN A 117 -34.82 0.25 -18.78
N GLU A 118 -34.68 -0.96 -19.32
CA GLU A 118 -33.73 -1.22 -20.41
C GLU A 118 -34.07 -0.40 -21.67
N LYS A 119 -35.36 -0.25 -21.98
CA LYS A 119 -35.82 0.60 -23.09
C LYS A 119 -35.49 2.09 -22.84
N GLN A 120 -35.67 2.57 -21.63
CA GLN A 120 -35.33 3.95 -21.25
C GLN A 120 -33.82 4.19 -21.31
N GLU A 121 -33.01 3.25 -20.83
CA GLU A 121 -31.55 3.33 -20.89
C GLU A 121 -31.07 3.39 -22.34
N LYS A 122 -31.63 2.54 -23.21
CA LYS A 122 -31.31 2.53 -24.64
C LYS A 122 -31.65 3.87 -25.30
N GLU A 123 -32.82 4.43 -25.01
CA GLU A 123 -33.22 5.74 -25.54
C GLU A 123 -32.29 6.88 -25.07
N LEU A 124 -31.84 6.84 -23.81
CA LEU A 124 -30.89 7.82 -23.28
C LEU A 124 -29.52 7.70 -23.95
N LYS A 125 -29.04 6.47 -24.16
CA LYS A 125 -27.77 6.23 -24.88
C LYS A 125 -27.84 6.75 -26.31
N GLU A 126 -28.91 6.48 -27.03
CA GLU A 126 -29.11 6.98 -28.40
C GLU A 126 -29.17 8.52 -28.45
N LYS A 127 -29.79 9.17 -27.45
CA LYS A 127 -29.80 10.65 -27.37
C LYS A 127 -28.43 11.25 -27.09
N VAL A 128 -27.62 10.60 -26.27
CA VAL A 128 -26.24 11.05 -25.97
C VAL A 128 -25.32 10.80 -27.16
N GLU A 129 -25.45 9.65 -27.84
CA GLU A 129 -24.67 9.31 -29.02
C GLU A 129 -24.95 10.27 -30.18
N ASN A 130 -26.23 10.62 -30.38
CA ASN A 130 -26.65 11.58 -31.42
C ASN A 130 -26.62 13.04 -30.95
N PHE A 131 -26.00 13.33 -29.80
CA PHE A 131 -25.93 14.69 -29.28
C PHE A 131 -25.06 15.59 -30.18
N CYS A 132 -25.67 16.60 -30.79
CA CYS A 132 -24.98 17.58 -31.60
C CYS A 132 -24.18 18.54 -30.71
N LYS A 133 -22.85 18.36 -30.66
CA LYS A 133 -21.94 19.22 -29.88
C LYS A 133 -22.01 20.70 -30.30
N ASP A 134 -22.36 20.98 -31.55
CA ASP A 134 -22.49 22.34 -32.09
C ASP A 134 -23.70 23.10 -31.52
N SER A 135 -24.64 22.40 -30.88
CA SER A 135 -25.77 23.01 -30.16
C SER A 135 -25.39 23.56 -28.79
N LEU A 136 -24.17 23.28 -28.30
CA LEU A 136 -23.66 23.86 -27.07
C LEU A 136 -23.38 25.35 -27.26
N LYS A 137 -23.92 26.18 -26.36
CA LYS A 137 -23.63 27.62 -26.36
C LYS A 137 -22.14 27.84 -26.14
N HIS A 138 -21.50 28.59 -27.04
CA HIS A 138 -20.12 28.99 -26.85
C HIS A 138 -19.99 29.83 -25.57
N THR A 139 -19.12 29.40 -24.66
CA THR A 139 -18.76 30.16 -23.47
C THR A 139 -17.28 30.48 -23.56
N VAL A 140 -16.94 31.75 -23.36
CA VAL A 140 -15.54 32.18 -23.30
C VAL A 140 -15.03 31.84 -21.90
N SER A 141 -14.26 30.76 -21.80
CA SER A 141 -13.58 30.41 -20.55
C SER A 141 -12.45 31.42 -20.30
N VAL A 142 -12.61 32.26 -19.28
CA VAL A 142 -11.54 33.13 -18.79
C VAL A 142 -10.60 32.28 -17.92
N GLU A 143 -9.63 31.63 -18.55
CA GLU A 143 -8.55 30.95 -17.84
C GLU A 143 -7.63 32.00 -17.21
N LYS A 144 -7.68 32.11 -15.89
CA LYS A 144 -6.74 32.94 -15.13
C LYS A 144 -5.45 32.13 -15.01
N ASN A 145 -4.51 32.35 -15.92
CA ASN A 145 -3.11 31.95 -15.72
C ASN A 145 -2.40 33.11 -15.00
N PRO A 146 -2.32 33.10 -13.64
CA PRO A 146 -1.58 34.12 -12.94
C PRO A 146 -0.12 34.06 -13.39
N LEU A 147 0.42 35.23 -13.76
CA LEU A 147 1.86 35.35 -14.00
C LEU A 147 2.61 34.95 -12.73
N PRO A 148 3.81 34.33 -12.86
CA PRO A 148 4.62 33.99 -11.70
C PRO A 148 4.84 35.24 -10.84
N GLY A 149 4.66 35.07 -9.53
CA GLY A 149 4.83 36.17 -8.57
C GLY A 149 6.25 36.73 -8.59
N GLN A 150 6.40 37.98 -8.15
CA GLN A 150 7.70 38.68 -8.11
C GLN A 150 8.76 37.89 -7.31
N GLU A 151 8.34 37.15 -6.29
CA GLU A 151 9.20 36.28 -5.50
C GLU A 151 9.78 35.11 -6.32
N VAL A 152 8.96 34.45 -7.14
CA VAL A 152 9.38 33.33 -7.99
C VAL A 152 10.41 33.80 -9.02
N ILE A 153 10.18 34.98 -9.61
CA ILE A 153 11.10 35.59 -10.57
C ILE A 153 12.44 35.95 -9.89
N ALA A 154 12.39 36.46 -8.65
CA ALA A 154 13.60 36.78 -7.90
C ALA A 154 14.42 35.53 -7.55
N GLN A 155 13.75 34.44 -7.13
CA GLN A 155 14.40 33.17 -6.84
C GLN A 155 15.05 32.56 -8.09
N GLU A 156 14.35 32.53 -9.23
CA GLU A 156 14.89 32.01 -10.49
C GLU A 156 16.12 32.82 -10.96
N LYS A 157 16.06 34.15 -10.81
CA LYS A 157 17.19 35.02 -11.14
C LYS A 157 18.41 34.78 -10.22
N GLN A 158 18.17 34.54 -8.93
CA GLN A 158 19.22 34.22 -7.98
C GLN A 158 19.85 32.86 -8.29
N GLU A 159 19.05 31.83 -8.57
CA GLU A 159 19.54 30.50 -8.93
C GLU A 159 20.40 30.56 -10.20
N LYS A 160 19.92 31.29 -11.22
CA LYS A 160 20.66 31.51 -12.45
C LYS A 160 22.01 32.20 -12.21
N ALA A 161 22.05 33.23 -11.37
CA ALA A 161 23.30 33.91 -11.03
C ALA A 161 24.29 32.99 -10.29
N LEU A 162 23.81 32.09 -9.42
CA LEU A 162 24.64 31.11 -8.73
C LEU A 162 25.22 30.08 -9.71
N LYS A 163 24.40 29.57 -10.64
CA LYS A 163 24.85 28.65 -11.69
C LYS A 163 25.92 29.30 -12.57
N ASP A 164 25.66 30.51 -13.05
CA ASP A 164 26.60 31.26 -13.89
C ASP A 164 27.94 31.50 -13.13
N SER A 165 27.89 31.77 -11.83
CA SER A 165 29.08 31.96 -10.98
C SER A 165 29.89 30.67 -10.74
N VAL A 166 29.23 29.51 -10.67
CA VAL A 166 29.91 28.22 -10.52
C VAL A 166 30.50 27.76 -11.85
N GLU A 167 29.79 27.96 -12.95
CA GLU A 167 30.25 27.60 -14.30
C GLU A 167 31.51 28.38 -14.70
N HIS A 168 31.60 29.66 -14.32
CA HIS A 168 32.75 30.52 -14.60
C HIS A 168 33.73 30.61 -13.41
N PHE A 169 33.64 29.68 -12.45
CA PHE A 169 34.55 29.66 -11.33
C PHE A 169 35.96 29.32 -11.81
N ASP A 170 36.90 30.23 -11.58
CA ASP A 170 38.31 30.05 -11.92
C ASP A 170 39.04 29.31 -10.78
N PRO A 171 39.36 28.01 -10.95
CA PRO A 171 40.05 27.24 -9.93
C PRO A 171 41.48 27.73 -9.67
N ALA A 172 42.08 28.53 -10.57
CA ALA A 172 43.40 29.13 -10.35
C ALA A 172 43.39 30.20 -9.23
N LYS A 173 42.21 30.69 -8.84
CA LYS A 173 42.05 31.60 -7.69
C LYS A 173 42.05 30.89 -6.35
N LEU A 174 41.98 29.55 -6.33
CA LEU A 174 42.13 28.78 -5.10
C LEU A 174 43.61 28.75 -4.72
N LYS A 175 43.91 29.14 -3.47
CA LYS A 175 45.25 28.97 -2.91
C LYS A 175 45.50 27.47 -2.74
N HIS A 176 46.54 26.95 -3.40
CA HIS A 176 47.00 25.59 -3.17
C HIS A 176 47.36 25.46 -1.68
N THR A 177 46.61 24.64 -0.95
CA THR A 177 46.96 24.24 0.42
C THR A 177 47.61 22.88 0.29
N GLU A 178 48.92 22.82 0.50
CA GLU A 178 49.63 21.54 0.59
C GLU A 178 49.21 20.87 1.90
N PRO A 179 48.54 19.70 1.86
CA PRO A 179 48.10 19.03 3.07
C PRO A 179 49.33 18.55 3.85
N GLU A 180 49.62 19.19 4.98
CA GLU A 180 50.55 18.65 5.98
C GLU A 180 49.93 17.40 6.61
N VAL A 181 50.26 16.23 6.07
CA VAL A 181 50.00 14.96 6.75
C VAL A 181 50.95 14.87 7.93
N LYS A 182 50.50 15.36 9.10
CA LYS A 182 51.18 15.03 10.35
C LYS A 182 51.00 13.54 10.56
N ASN A 183 52.09 12.78 10.39
CA ASN A 183 52.23 11.45 10.97
C ASN A 183 52.85 11.64 12.36
N PRO A 184 52.06 12.01 13.40
CA PRO A 184 52.59 11.99 14.74
C PRO A 184 53.08 10.57 15.02
N LEU A 185 54.30 10.46 15.55
CA LEU A 185 54.76 9.19 16.10
C LEU A 185 53.77 8.76 17.19
N PRO A 186 53.51 7.45 17.34
CA PRO A 186 52.69 6.96 18.43
C PRO A 186 53.26 7.46 19.76
N ASP A 187 52.38 7.95 20.62
CA ASP A 187 52.77 8.41 21.95
C ASP A 187 53.17 7.23 22.86
N SER A 188 53.75 7.57 24.01
CA SER A 188 54.23 6.58 24.98
C SER A 188 53.12 5.65 25.48
N ASP A 189 51.87 6.11 25.47
CA ASP A 189 50.71 5.35 25.95
C ASP A 189 50.30 4.31 24.90
N ALA A 190 50.25 4.70 23.63
CA ALA A 190 49.99 3.77 22.51
C ALA A 190 51.03 2.65 22.45
N ILE A 191 52.32 2.97 22.64
CA ILE A 191 53.40 1.97 22.66
C ILE A 191 53.24 1.02 23.87
N SER A 192 52.83 1.56 25.02
CA SER A 192 52.63 0.77 26.23
C SER A 192 51.43 -0.18 26.11
N GLN A 193 50.33 0.26 25.49
CA GLN A 193 49.16 -0.57 25.21
C GLN A 193 49.49 -1.69 24.22
N GLU A 194 50.21 -1.40 23.12
CA GLU A 194 50.61 -2.42 22.16
C GLU A 194 51.51 -3.48 22.81
N LYS A 195 52.45 -3.06 23.68
CA LYS A 195 53.31 -3.98 24.42
C LYS A 195 52.52 -4.86 25.39
N GLN A 196 51.51 -4.32 26.05
CA GLN A 196 50.63 -5.08 26.94
C GLN A 196 49.76 -6.07 26.16
N GLU A 197 49.19 -5.66 25.03
CA GLU A 197 48.39 -6.54 24.16
C GLU A 197 49.24 -7.70 23.63
N LYS A 198 50.46 -7.42 23.20
CA LYS A 198 51.39 -8.44 22.73
C LYS A 198 51.74 -9.44 23.82
N ALA A 199 52.04 -8.96 25.04
CA ALA A 199 52.30 -9.82 26.19
C ALA A 199 51.09 -10.69 26.56
N LEU A 200 49.87 -10.16 26.45
CA LEU A 200 48.64 -10.92 26.68
C LEU A 200 48.47 -12.01 25.61
N LYS A 201 48.69 -11.70 24.34
CA LYS A 201 48.63 -12.68 23.24
C LYS A 201 49.64 -13.81 23.43
N GLU A 202 50.89 -13.47 23.74
CA GLU A 202 51.94 -14.46 24.03
C GLU A 202 51.56 -15.35 25.24
N SER A 203 50.99 -14.75 26.30
CA SER A 203 50.51 -15.51 27.47
C SER A 203 49.37 -16.46 27.15
N VAL A 204 48.46 -16.08 26.25
CA VAL A 204 47.34 -16.94 25.81
C VAL A 204 47.83 -18.03 24.87
N GLU A 205 48.79 -17.73 23.99
CA GLU A 205 49.39 -18.71 23.07
C GLU A 205 50.13 -19.82 23.83
N HIS A 206 50.87 -19.45 24.88
CA HIS A 206 51.59 -20.41 25.73
C HIS A 206 50.77 -20.94 26.92
N PHE A 207 49.45 -20.69 26.93
CA PHE A 207 48.59 -21.15 28.01
C PHE A 207 48.49 -22.68 28.03
N ASN A 208 49.02 -23.29 29.11
CA ASN A 208 49.00 -24.73 29.26
C ASN A 208 47.61 -25.23 29.67
N LYS A 209 46.87 -25.76 28.69
CA LYS A 209 45.53 -26.33 28.87
C LYS A 209 45.50 -27.58 29.77
N THR A 210 46.63 -28.23 30.03
CA THR A 210 46.67 -29.43 30.91
C THR A 210 46.42 -29.11 32.38
N ASN A 211 46.52 -27.83 32.77
CA ASN A 211 46.23 -27.36 34.13
C ASN A 211 44.75 -27.03 34.35
N LEU A 212 43.93 -27.07 33.30
CA LEU A 212 42.48 -26.92 33.43
C LEU A 212 41.89 -28.21 34.00
N LYS A 213 41.18 -28.10 35.13
CA LYS A 213 40.39 -29.22 35.64
C LYS A 213 39.27 -29.50 34.64
N HIS A 214 39.16 -30.75 34.19
CA HIS A 214 37.99 -31.16 33.42
C HIS A 214 36.77 -31.11 34.34
N THR A 215 35.82 -30.24 34.02
CA THR A 215 34.47 -30.28 34.57
C THR A 215 33.59 -30.90 33.51
N GLU A 216 32.98 -32.04 33.81
CA GLU A 216 31.98 -32.66 32.94
C GLU A 216 30.69 -31.83 33.06
N PRO A 217 30.17 -31.25 31.96
CA PRO A 217 28.96 -30.45 32.03
C PRO A 217 27.76 -31.36 32.32
N GLU A 218 27.21 -31.31 33.53
CA GLU A 218 25.90 -31.87 33.84
C GLU A 218 24.83 -31.06 33.08
N VAL A 219 24.40 -31.57 31.93
CA VAL A 219 23.20 -31.06 31.24
C VAL A 219 21.99 -31.52 32.03
N LYS A 220 21.50 -30.66 32.93
CA LYS A 220 20.18 -30.84 33.53
C LYS A 220 19.15 -30.60 32.43
N ASN A 221 18.62 -31.67 31.85
CA ASN A 221 17.34 -31.66 31.14
C ASN A 221 16.26 -31.94 32.19
N PRO A 222 15.73 -30.92 32.90
CA PRO A 222 14.58 -31.14 33.76
C PRO A 222 13.44 -31.69 32.89
N LEU A 223 12.81 -32.75 33.37
CA LEU A 223 11.56 -33.22 32.77
C LEU A 223 10.54 -32.07 32.84
N PRO A 224 9.65 -31.93 31.83
CA PRO A 224 8.58 -30.96 31.89
C PRO A 224 7.77 -31.17 33.17
N ASP A 225 7.46 -30.07 33.84
CA ASP A 225 6.69 -30.11 35.07
C ASP A 225 5.23 -30.53 34.79
N THR A 226 4.52 -30.90 35.86
CA THR A 226 3.14 -31.37 35.77
C THR A 226 2.19 -30.32 35.19
N GLU A 227 2.54 -29.03 35.33
CA GLU A 227 1.74 -27.93 34.81
C GLU A 227 1.88 -27.83 33.29
N ALA A 228 3.11 -27.89 32.75
CA ALA A 228 3.35 -27.92 31.31
C ALA A 228 2.65 -29.12 30.63
N ILE A 229 2.69 -30.29 31.25
CA ILE A 229 2.01 -31.49 30.74
C ILE A 229 0.47 -31.30 30.76
N SER A 230 -0.06 -30.67 31.79
CA SER A 230 -1.50 -30.40 31.88
C SER A 230 -1.96 -29.38 30.83
N GLN A 231 -1.16 -28.34 30.58
CA GLN A 231 -1.44 -27.33 29.57
C GLN A 231 -1.41 -27.94 28.16
N GLU A 232 -0.40 -28.74 27.84
CA GLU A 232 -0.31 -29.43 26.55
C GLU A 232 -1.50 -30.38 26.33
N LYS A 233 -1.92 -31.11 27.37
CA LYS A 233 -3.09 -31.98 27.30
C LYS A 233 -4.39 -31.20 27.07
N GLN A 234 -4.53 -30.04 27.70
CA GLN A 234 -5.69 -29.16 27.51
C GLN A 234 -5.71 -28.57 26.09
N GLU A 235 -4.56 -28.11 25.59
CA GLU A 235 -4.43 -27.57 24.23
C GLU A 235 -4.77 -28.62 23.18
N LYS A 236 -4.27 -29.84 23.37
CA LYS A 236 -4.58 -30.97 22.49
C LYS A 236 -6.08 -31.28 22.50
N ALA A 237 -6.70 -31.37 23.67
CA ALA A 237 -8.14 -31.61 23.78
C ALA A 237 -8.98 -30.50 23.12
N PHE A 238 -8.52 -29.25 23.22
CA PHE A 238 -9.17 -28.11 22.56
C PHE A 238 -9.06 -28.20 21.03
N LYS A 239 -7.88 -28.54 20.50
CA LYS A 239 -7.66 -28.76 19.07
C LYS A 239 -8.54 -29.90 18.54
N ASP A 240 -8.56 -31.04 19.23
CA ASP A 240 -9.40 -32.17 18.87
C ASP A 240 -10.89 -31.78 18.84
N SER A 241 -11.35 -30.96 19.80
CA SER A 241 -12.72 -30.45 19.84
C SER A 241 -13.06 -29.50 18.68
N LEU A 242 -12.10 -28.71 18.19
CA LEU A 242 -12.29 -27.84 17.04
C LEU A 242 -12.34 -28.65 15.73
N GLU A 243 -11.50 -29.67 15.59
CA GLU A 243 -11.50 -30.56 14.42
C GLU A 243 -12.83 -31.31 14.27
N HIS A 244 -13.41 -31.75 15.38
CA HIS A 244 -14.69 -32.48 15.41
C HIS A 244 -15.90 -31.57 15.62
N PHE A 245 -15.75 -30.25 15.47
CA PHE A 245 -16.83 -29.31 15.66
C PHE A 245 -17.92 -29.47 14.59
N ASN A 246 -19.15 -29.78 15.03
CA ASN A 246 -20.29 -29.91 14.13
C ASN A 246 -20.80 -28.53 13.65
N LYS A 247 -20.44 -28.17 12.43
CA LYS A 247 -20.86 -26.93 11.78
C LYS A 247 -22.39 -26.82 11.60
N THR A 248 -23.14 -27.93 11.60
CA THR A 248 -24.60 -27.89 11.47
C THR A 248 -25.32 -27.44 12.75
N SER A 249 -24.62 -27.42 13.89
CA SER A 249 -25.13 -26.89 15.14
C SER A 249 -25.06 -25.36 15.24
N LEU A 250 -24.43 -24.69 14.26
CA LEU A 250 -24.42 -23.23 14.18
C LEU A 250 -25.78 -22.72 13.70
N ARG A 251 -26.36 -21.76 14.43
CA ARG A 251 -27.59 -21.10 14.01
C ARG A 251 -27.32 -20.30 12.72
N PRO A 252 -28.07 -20.54 11.63
CA PRO A 252 -28.02 -19.66 10.46
C PRO A 252 -28.38 -18.25 10.90
N THR A 253 -27.46 -17.31 10.68
CA THR A 253 -27.73 -15.88 10.86
C THR A 253 -27.78 -15.29 9.47
N GLU A 254 -28.94 -14.77 9.06
CA GLU A 254 -29.06 -14.07 7.79
C GLU A 254 -28.19 -12.79 7.82
N PRO A 255 -27.37 -12.55 6.78
CA PRO A 255 -26.60 -11.33 6.70
C PRO A 255 -27.57 -10.14 6.61
N ALA A 256 -27.52 -9.25 7.62
CA ALA A 256 -28.28 -8.01 7.59
C ALA A 256 -27.82 -7.16 6.38
N VAL A 257 -28.67 -7.09 5.36
CA VAL A 257 -28.48 -6.24 4.18
C VAL A 257 -28.50 -4.78 4.65
N LYS A 258 -27.32 -4.15 4.70
CA LYS A 258 -27.16 -2.75 5.15
C LYS A 258 -27.70 -1.69 4.18
N ASN A 259 -28.36 -2.10 3.10
CA ASN A 259 -29.09 -1.21 2.19
C ASN A 259 -30.59 -1.49 2.30
N PRO A 260 -31.28 -1.00 3.35
CA PRO A 260 -32.74 -1.02 3.36
C PRO A 260 -33.23 -0.23 2.14
N LEU A 261 -34.22 -0.78 1.44
CA LEU A 261 -34.89 -0.07 0.35
C LEU A 261 -35.43 1.27 0.88
N PRO A 262 -35.37 2.34 0.07
CA PRO A 262 -35.88 3.64 0.49
C PRO A 262 -37.35 3.50 0.92
N ASN A 263 -37.67 4.06 2.09
CA ASN A 263 -39.02 3.99 2.62
C ASN A 263 -39.99 4.85 1.79
N THR A 264 -41.30 4.64 1.96
CA THR A 264 -42.34 5.37 1.22
C THR A 264 -42.25 6.89 1.39
N GLU A 265 -41.72 7.34 2.52
CA GLU A 265 -41.56 8.75 2.85
C GLU A 265 -40.47 9.43 2.01
N VAL A 266 -39.31 8.77 1.87
CA VAL A 266 -38.21 9.20 0.99
C VAL A 266 -38.67 9.23 -0.46
N ILE A 267 -39.42 8.22 -0.91
CA ILE A 267 -39.96 8.17 -2.28
C ILE A 267 -40.92 9.33 -2.55
N ASN A 268 -41.79 9.65 -1.59
CA ASN A 268 -42.74 10.75 -1.73
C ASN A 268 -42.06 12.12 -1.69
N GLN A 269 -40.98 12.26 -0.90
CA GLN A 269 -40.17 13.47 -0.88
C GLN A 269 -39.47 13.70 -2.22
N GLU A 270 -38.87 12.66 -2.79
CA GLU A 270 -38.20 12.73 -4.10
C GLU A 270 -39.20 13.06 -5.21
N LYS A 271 -40.42 12.49 -5.19
CA LYS A 271 -41.49 12.85 -6.13
C LYS A 271 -41.87 14.33 -6.07
N LYS A 272 -42.01 14.89 -4.86
CA LYS A 272 -42.30 16.31 -4.66
C LYS A 272 -41.15 17.19 -5.18
N GLU A 273 -39.91 16.77 -4.96
CA GLU A 273 -38.75 17.52 -5.45
C GLU A 273 -38.68 17.53 -6.98
N VAL A 274 -38.94 16.38 -7.62
CA VAL A 274 -39.01 16.28 -9.08
C VAL A 274 -40.11 17.18 -9.64
N GLU A 275 -41.28 17.21 -9.01
CA GLU A 275 -42.39 18.08 -9.42
C GLU A 275 -42.04 19.57 -9.26
N LEU A 276 -41.40 19.94 -8.15
CA LEU A 276 -40.92 21.29 -7.93
C LEU A 276 -39.91 21.70 -9.01
N ARG A 277 -38.92 20.85 -9.29
CA ARG A 277 -37.90 21.08 -10.33
C ARG A 277 -38.53 21.28 -11.71
N LYS A 278 -39.54 20.47 -12.06
CA LYS A 278 -40.30 20.64 -13.31
C LYS A 278 -41.01 22.00 -13.33
N SER A 279 -41.73 22.35 -12.27
CA SER A 279 -42.46 23.62 -12.20
C SER A 279 -41.55 24.85 -12.33
N VAL A 280 -40.36 24.81 -11.74
CA VAL A 280 -39.36 25.88 -11.85
C VAL A 280 -38.74 25.92 -13.25
N SER A 281 -38.51 24.75 -13.87
CA SER A 281 -37.97 24.70 -15.24
C SER A 281 -38.94 25.20 -16.31
N GLU A 282 -40.24 24.97 -16.10
CA GLU A 282 -41.33 25.39 -16.98
C GLU A 282 -41.84 26.80 -16.66
N PHE A 283 -41.28 27.44 -15.62
CA PHE A 283 -41.71 28.77 -15.21
C PHE A 283 -41.38 29.82 -16.27
N ASP A 284 -42.44 30.45 -16.78
CA ASP A 284 -42.36 31.52 -17.77
C ASP A 284 -41.83 32.81 -17.12
N LYS A 285 -40.56 33.12 -17.42
CA LYS A 285 -39.86 34.30 -16.91
C LYS A 285 -40.50 35.62 -17.37
N SER A 286 -41.32 35.63 -18.42
CA SER A 286 -42.02 36.84 -18.87
C SER A 286 -43.10 37.31 -17.89
N LYS A 287 -43.50 36.44 -16.95
CA LYS A 287 -44.44 36.77 -15.86
C LYS A 287 -43.78 37.48 -14.68
N LEU A 288 -42.45 37.59 -14.66
CA LEU A 288 -41.74 38.36 -13.63
C LEU A 288 -41.89 39.84 -13.94
N ALA A 289 -42.35 40.62 -12.95
CA ALA A 289 -42.39 42.07 -13.06
C ALA A 289 -40.96 42.60 -13.29
N HIS A 290 -40.78 43.42 -14.32
CA HIS A 290 -39.53 44.13 -14.53
C HIS A 290 -39.37 45.18 -13.43
N VAL A 291 -38.31 45.06 -12.64
CA VAL A 291 -37.87 46.08 -11.69
C VAL A 291 -36.56 46.63 -12.23
N GLU A 292 -36.56 47.90 -12.60
CA GLU A 292 -35.35 48.60 -13.02
C GLU A 292 -34.51 48.89 -11.77
N PRO A 293 -33.24 48.44 -11.69
CA PRO A 293 -32.41 48.65 -10.52
C PRO A 293 -32.02 50.13 -10.39
N GLU A 294 -32.55 50.82 -9.39
CA GLU A 294 -32.06 52.14 -8.99
C GLU A 294 -30.74 51.99 -8.21
N GLU A 295 -29.61 52.16 -8.89
CA GLU A 295 -28.32 52.37 -8.23
C GLU A 295 -28.32 53.73 -7.53
N LYS A 296 -28.42 53.71 -6.20
CA LYS A 296 -28.30 54.91 -5.37
C LYS A 296 -26.83 55.35 -5.27
N LEU A 297 -26.33 55.98 -6.33
CA LEU A 297 -25.04 56.70 -6.31
C LEU A 297 -25.20 58.04 -5.57
N THR A 298 -25.19 58.02 -4.25
CA THR A 298 -25.05 59.28 -3.49
C THR A 298 -23.62 59.76 -3.63
N LEU A 299 -23.44 60.85 -4.38
CA LEU A 299 -22.18 61.59 -4.41
C LEU A 299 -21.80 62.01 -2.98
N PRO A 300 -20.52 61.91 -2.59
CA PRO A 300 -20.09 62.34 -1.26
C PRO A 300 -20.38 63.83 -1.06
N ASP A 301 -20.94 64.16 0.10
CA ASP A 301 -21.34 65.53 0.44
C ASP A 301 -20.14 66.47 0.47
N THR A 302 -20.42 67.77 0.23
CA THR A 302 -19.39 68.82 0.19
C THR A 302 -18.57 68.88 1.49
N GLU A 303 -19.19 68.54 2.62
CA GLU A 303 -18.52 68.46 3.92
C GLU A 303 -17.46 67.35 3.97
N VAL A 304 -17.77 66.17 3.43
CA VAL A 304 -16.84 65.02 3.39
C VAL A 304 -15.62 65.37 2.53
N ILE A 305 -15.85 66.03 1.39
CA ILE A 305 -14.78 66.48 0.48
C ILE A 305 -13.87 67.52 1.16
N GLN A 306 -14.47 68.47 1.90
CA GLN A 306 -13.70 69.48 2.63
C GLN A 306 -12.89 68.85 3.76
N GLN A 307 -13.48 67.92 4.50
CA GLN A 307 -12.78 67.21 5.57
C GLN A 307 -11.57 66.44 5.03
N GLU A 308 -11.74 65.68 3.95
CA GLU A 308 -10.65 64.93 3.32
C GLU A 308 -9.53 65.85 2.82
N LYS A 309 -9.88 67.00 2.22
CA LYS A 309 -8.92 68.01 1.79
C LYS A 309 -8.11 68.58 2.97
N THR A 310 -8.76 68.88 4.09
CA THR A 310 -8.05 69.37 5.29
C THR A 310 -7.14 68.31 5.91
N GLU A 311 -7.53 67.03 5.86
CA GLU A 311 -6.70 65.93 6.37
C GLU A 311 -5.44 65.74 5.52
N LEU A 312 -5.58 65.79 4.18
CA LEU A 312 -4.45 65.73 3.25
C LEU A 312 -3.47 66.87 3.45
N GLU A 313 -3.97 68.09 3.69
CA GLU A 313 -3.11 69.24 3.95
C GLU A 313 -2.33 69.10 5.26
N LYS A 314 -2.96 68.60 6.33
CA LYS A 314 -2.28 68.29 7.60
C LYS A 314 -1.21 67.21 7.41
N LYS A 315 -1.51 66.14 6.69
CA LYS A 315 -0.54 65.06 6.39
C LYS A 315 0.68 65.61 5.65
N ARG A 316 0.46 66.43 4.62
CA ARG A 316 1.54 67.08 3.88
C ARG A 316 2.38 68.00 4.77
N GLY A 317 1.74 68.77 5.65
CA GLY A 317 2.45 69.65 6.60
C GLY A 317 3.33 68.88 7.58
N ILE A 318 2.88 67.71 8.07
CA ILE A 318 3.67 66.83 8.94
C ILE A 318 4.84 66.21 8.15
N GLU A 319 4.60 65.75 6.93
CA GLU A 319 5.65 65.15 6.09
C GLU A 319 6.77 66.15 5.76
N GLN A 320 6.41 67.43 5.54
CA GLN A 320 7.35 68.51 5.26
C GLN A 320 7.96 69.14 6.53
N PHE A 321 7.59 68.67 7.73
CA PHE A 321 8.05 69.27 8.97
C PHE A 321 9.54 69.01 9.21
N ASN A 322 10.33 70.09 9.19
CA ASN A 322 11.76 70.00 9.46
C ASN A 322 12.02 69.91 10.98
N ARG A 323 12.34 68.72 11.47
CA ARG A 323 12.68 68.47 12.89
C ARG A 323 13.83 69.33 13.42
N ARG A 324 14.74 69.80 12.56
CA ARG A 324 15.87 70.68 12.96
C ARG A 324 15.43 72.11 13.27
N SER A 325 14.19 72.49 12.93
CA SER A 325 13.59 73.78 13.30
C SER A 325 13.12 73.85 14.76
N LEU A 326 13.06 72.70 15.45
CA LEU A 326 12.77 72.67 16.88
C LEU A 326 13.96 73.22 17.66
N LYS A 327 13.70 74.23 18.51
CA LYS A 327 14.71 74.76 19.44
C LYS A 327 15.07 73.67 20.44
N HIS A 328 16.37 73.43 20.62
CA HIS A 328 16.84 72.56 21.69
C HIS A 328 16.43 73.17 23.03
N ILE A 329 15.66 72.42 23.82
CA ILE A 329 15.35 72.78 25.20
C ILE A 329 16.20 71.84 26.06
N GLU A 330 17.12 72.39 26.84
CA GLU A 330 17.77 71.63 27.90
C GLU A 330 16.76 71.48 29.03
N THR A 331 16.37 70.24 29.31
CA THR A 331 15.54 69.91 30.46
C THR A 331 16.42 69.98 31.72
N GLU A 332 16.22 71.02 32.54
CA GLU A 332 16.80 71.04 33.89
C GLU A 332 16.03 70.05 34.79
N GLU A 333 16.64 68.89 35.05
CA GLU A 333 16.18 67.97 36.09
C GLU A 333 16.53 68.56 37.46
N LYS A 334 15.59 69.28 38.08
CA LYS A 334 15.74 69.70 39.48
C LYS A 334 15.53 68.48 40.37
N ASN A 335 16.63 67.87 40.77
CA ASN A 335 16.65 66.80 41.77
C ASN A 335 17.13 67.40 43.11
N PRO A 336 16.29 68.15 43.86
CA PRO A 336 16.71 68.74 45.13
C PRO A 336 16.97 67.62 46.14
N LEU A 337 18.18 67.63 46.72
CA LEU A 337 18.52 66.71 47.81
C LEU A 337 17.59 66.96 49.01
N PRO A 338 17.17 65.90 49.73
CA PRO A 338 16.33 66.03 50.92
C PRO A 338 16.93 67.01 51.93
N SER A 339 16.12 67.92 52.45
CA SER A 339 16.58 68.88 53.44
C SER A 339 16.84 68.19 54.79
N LYS A 340 17.64 68.82 55.66
CA LYS A 340 17.84 68.32 57.03
C LYS A 340 16.53 68.13 57.81
N ALA A 341 15.48 68.89 57.48
CA ALA A 341 14.17 68.74 58.08
C ALA A 341 13.49 67.43 57.64
N ASP A 342 13.60 67.07 56.36
CA ASP A 342 13.04 65.84 55.79
C ASP A 342 13.70 64.60 56.43
N ILE A 343 15.03 64.64 56.58
CA ILE A 343 15.81 63.58 57.24
C ILE A 343 15.43 63.44 58.72
N ALA A 344 15.16 64.55 59.41
CA ALA A 344 14.78 64.54 60.82
C ALA A 344 13.34 64.02 61.04
N LEU A 345 12.43 64.30 60.10
CA LEU A 345 11.07 63.78 60.13
C LEU A 345 11.06 62.26 59.95
N GLU A 346 11.82 61.76 58.98
CA GLU A 346 11.92 60.33 58.69
C GLU A 346 12.55 59.55 59.86
N LYS A 347 13.58 60.12 60.50
CA LYS A 347 14.17 59.54 61.73
C LYS A 347 13.19 59.47 62.92
N LYS A 348 12.16 60.33 62.97
CA LYS A 348 11.10 60.23 63.98
C LYS A 348 10.05 59.17 63.63
N GLN A 349 9.87 58.87 62.35
CA GLN A 349 8.92 57.85 61.88
C GLN A 349 9.47 56.42 61.99
N CYS A 350 10.79 56.23 62.13
CA CYS A 350 11.43 54.94 62.38
C CYS A 350 11.59 54.56 63.87
N LYS A 351 10.64 54.94 64.74
CA LYS A 351 10.61 54.48 66.14
C LYS A 351 9.38 53.66 66.47
#